data_AF-A0A3D0SCW9-F1
#
_entry.id   AF-A0A3D0SCW9-F1
#
_cell.length_a   1.000
_cell.length_b   1.000
_cell.length_c   1.000
_cell.angle_alpha   90.00
_cell.angle_beta   90.00
_cell.angle_gamma   90.00
#
_symmetry.space_group_name_H-M   'P 1'
#
loop_
_entity.id
_entity.type
_entity.pdbx_description
1 polymer ?
#
loop_
_entity_poly.entity_id
_entity_poly.type
_entity_poly.pdbx_seq_one_letter_code
_entity_poly.pdbx_strand_id
1 'polypeptide(L)'
;MEQQDKQEILDTLNQYAEQFNSMVQKILTRQADSNDAAKMFDPQHLQQLLTTKLADKVEVDTSKLVENQMEFMRQQTELWQQASRAMFGEKAEAVVSESRGDKRFSHTDWNENPVFNYLKQAYLINSKMLQGMMDSMTFADPKSAEQVKFYTRQYINSVAPTNYLFSNPDVCEEILKSKGQSMLKGIENFMRDLEQSPLEAFKITQTDMSAFELGENLATTEGKVVYQNDLMQLIHYTPKKAKTYAPPVLFVPPFINKYYILDLDEKKSAVKGLLENGFSVFMISWVNPDKSLA
;
A
#
# COMPACT_ATOMS: atom_id res chain seq x y z
N MET A 1 7.85 -28.58 -18.18
CA MET A 1 6.72 -27.73 -18.63
C MET A 1 6.56 -27.95 -20.11
N GLU A 2 5.41 -28.49 -20.52
CA GLU A 2 5.16 -28.78 -21.93
C GLU A 2 5.00 -27.47 -22.71
N GLN A 3 5.43 -27.46 -23.98
CA GLN A 3 5.34 -26.27 -24.84
C GLN A 3 3.91 -25.73 -24.97
N GLN A 4 2.92 -26.62 -24.81
CA GLN A 4 1.51 -26.32 -24.91
C GLN A 4 0.99 -25.45 -23.76
N ASP A 5 1.38 -25.74 -22.51
CA ASP A 5 1.00 -24.91 -21.34
C ASP A 5 1.57 -23.48 -21.45
N LYS A 6 2.77 -23.32 -22.03
CA LYS A 6 3.36 -21.99 -22.28
C LYS A 6 2.55 -21.18 -23.29
N GLN A 7 2.14 -21.84 -24.38
CA GLN A 7 1.39 -21.19 -25.44
C GLN A 7 0.01 -20.74 -24.96
N GLU A 8 -0.68 -21.59 -24.20
CA GLU A 8 -2.00 -21.30 -23.63
C GLU A 8 -1.97 -20.09 -22.69
N ILE A 9 -0.92 -19.97 -21.85
CA ILE A 9 -0.71 -18.80 -20.99
C ILE A 9 -0.47 -17.54 -21.84
N LEU A 10 0.36 -17.62 -22.88
CA LEU A 10 0.66 -16.46 -23.74
C LEU A 10 -0.57 -15.98 -24.52
N ASP A 11 -1.36 -16.90 -25.07
CA ASP A 11 -2.58 -16.59 -25.80
C ASP A 11 -3.61 -15.91 -24.88
N THR A 12 -3.73 -16.42 -23.66
CA THR A 12 -4.56 -15.82 -22.61
C THR A 12 -4.07 -14.40 -22.27
N LEU A 13 -2.77 -14.19 -22.06
CA LEU A 13 -2.25 -12.85 -21.75
C LEU A 13 -2.50 -11.83 -22.88
N ASN A 14 -2.37 -12.26 -24.14
CA ASN A 14 -2.60 -11.40 -25.31
C ASN A 14 -4.06 -10.97 -25.43
N GLN A 15 -5.02 -11.89 -25.25
CA GLN A 15 -6.45 -11.58 -25.31
C GLN A 15 -6.84 -10.51 -24.28
N TYR A 16 -6.28 -10.58 -23.06
CA TYR A 16 -6.59 -9.62 -22.01
C TYR A 16 -5.84 -8.29 -22.18
N ALA A 17 -4.64 -8.29 -22.77
CA ALA A 17 -3.93 -7.06 -23.11
C ALA A 17 -4.74 -6.16 -24.07
N GLU A 18 -5.43 -6.76 -25.04
CA GLU A 18 -6.32 -6.02 -25.95
C GLU A 18 -7.52 -5.41 -25.22
N GLN A 19 -8.17 -6.18 -24.34
CA GLN A 19 -9.29 -5.70 -23.52
C GLN A 19 -8.87 -4.57 -22.58
N PHE A 20 -7.71 -4.74 -21.91
CA PHE A 20 -7.13 -3.73 -21.05
C PHE A 20 -6.86 -2.42 -21.79
N ASN A 21 -6.19 -2.49 -22.95
CA ASN A 21 -5.89 -1.32 -23.78
C ASN A 21 -7.15 -0.58 -24.22
N SER A 22 -8.17 -1.32 -24.68
CA SER A 22 -9.47 -0.74 -25.08
C SER A 22 -10.13 0.01 -23.93
N MET A 23 -10.08 -0.52 -22.71
CA MET A 23 -10.76 0.08 -21.58
C MET A 23 -9.98 1.24 -20.94
N VAL A 24 -8.65 1.14 -20.87
CA VAL A 24 -7.79 2.27 -20.47
C VAL A 24 -8.02 3.46 -21.40
N GLN A 25 -8.12 3.24 -22.72
CA GLN A 25 -8.45 4.30 -23.67
C GLN A 25 -9.81 4.96 -23.40
N LYS A 26 -10.84 4.19 -23.04
CA LYS A 26 -12.16 4.73 -22.65
C LYS A 26 -12.10 5.58 -21.37
N ILE A 27 -11.20 5.27 -20.45
CA ILE A 27 -11.08 5.97 -19.17
C ILE A 27 -10.20 7.20 -19.31
N LEU A 28 -9.11 7.12 -20.07
CA LEU A 28 -8.28 8.27 -20.43
C LEU A 28 -9.05 9.32 -21.23
N THR A 29 -9.91 8.89 -22.17
CA THR A 29 -10.81 9.81 -22.90
C THR A 29 -11.85 10.46 -21.99
N ARG A 30 -12.23 9.82 -20.87
CA ARG A 30 -13.07 10.38 -19.81
C ARG A 30 -12.32 11.33 -18.86
N GLN A 31 -10.99 11.22 -18.77
CA GLN A 31 -10.10 11.98 -17.88
C GLN A 31 -9.48 13.25 -18.51
N ALA A 32 -9.72 13.53 -19.79
CA ALA A 32 -9.09 14.64 -20.51
C ALA A 32 -9.37 16.05 -19.94
N ASP A 33 -10.22 16.19 -18.91
CA ASP A 33 -10.60 17.47 -18.29
C ASP A 33 -10.08 17.70 -16.85
N SER A 34 -9.42 16.73 -16.18
CA SER A 34 -8.97 16.90 -14.77
C SER A 34 -7.44 17.01 -14.63
N ASN A 35 -6.96 18.24 -14.45
CA ASN A 35 -5.57 18.66 -14.64
C ASN A 35 -4.68 18.64 -13.36
N ASP A 36 -5.09 17.96 -12.29
CA ASP A 36 -4.49 18.17 -10.95
C ASP A 36 -3.69 17.00 -10.36
N ALA A 37 -4.02 15.74 -10.65
CA ALA A 37 -3.28 14.59 -10.10
C ALA A 37 -1.84 14.46 -10.68
N ALA A 38 -1.60 14.98 -11.88
CA ALA A 38 -0.31 14.94 -12.56
C ALA A 38 0.79 15.78 -11.87
N LYS A 39 0.41 16.78 -11.06
CA LYS A 39 1.36 17.73 -10.44
C LYS A 39 2.10 17.14 -9.24
N MET A 40 1.54 16.12 -8.58
CA MET A 40 2.12 15.55 -7.36
C MET A 40 3.35 14.65 -7.63
N PHE A 41 3.52 14.21 -8.87
CA PHE A 41 4.62 13.36 -9.32
C PHE A 41 5.55 14.06 -10.31
N ASP A 42 5.53 15.39 -10.36
CA ASP A 42 6.37 16.16 -11.27
C ASP A 42 7.86 15.98 -10.94
N PRO A 43 8.65 15.32 -11.82
CA PRO A 43 10.09 15.14 -11.63
C PRO A 43 10.82 16.48 -11.53
N GLN A 44 10.28 17.54 -12.13
CA GLN A 44 10.85 18.89 -12.06
C GLN A 44 10.68 19.51 -10.67
N HIS A 45 9.56 19.26 -9.98
CA HIS A 45 9.37 19.71 -8.61
C HIS A 45 10.33 19.02 -7.64
N LEU A 46 10.55 17.71 -7.82
CA LEU A 46 11.53 16.95 -7.03
C LEU A 46 12.96 17.45 -7.32
N GLN A 47 13.29 17.70 -8.58
CA GLN A 47 14.57 18.27 -8.98
C GLN A 47 14.77 19.69 -8.42
N GLN A 48 13.74 20.52 -8.39
CA GLN A 48 13.77 21.87 -7.84
C GLN A 48 13.93 21.85 -6.31
N LEU A 49 13.28 20.93 -5.59
CA LEU A 49 13.53 20.73 -4.15
C LEU A 49 14.99 20.32 -3.89
N LEU A 50 15.53 19.44 -4.74
CA LEU A 50 16.91 18.94 -4.61
C LEU A 50 17.98 19.98 -4.98
N THR A 51 17.71 20.86 -5.96
CA THR A 51 18.70 21.81 -6.47
C THR A 51 18.57 23.20 -5.86
N THR A 52 17.36 23.71 -5.62
CA THR A 52 17.17 25.12 -5.24
C THR A 52 17.04 25.34 -3.73
N LYS A 53 16.62 24.32 -2.95
CA LYS A 53 16.55 24.43 -1.48
C LYS A 53 17.75 23.82 -0.74
N LEU A 54 18.46 22.88 -1.37
CA LEU A 54 19.55 22.14 -0.73
C LEU A 54 20.95 22.60 -1.18
N ALA A 55 21.14 23.09 -2.41
CA ALA A 55 22.48 23.33 -2.95
C ALA A 55 23.31 24.36 -2.16
N ASP A 56 22.68 25.39 -1.58
CA ASP A 56 23.38 26.43 -0.79
C ASP A 56 23.46 26.11 0.72
N LYS A 57 22.94 24.94 1.16
CA LYS A 57 22.77 24.60 2.59
C LYS A 57 23.12 23.15 2.94
N VAL A 58 23.82 22.46 2.04
CA VAL A 58 24.26 21.08 2.23
C VAL A 58 25.78 21.02 2.08
N GLU A 59 26.45 20.63 3.15
CA GLU A 59 27.86 20.29 3.13
C GLU A 59 28.01 18.80 2.83
N VAL A 60 28.90 18.46 1.89
CA VAL A 60 29.16 17.08 1.50
C VAL A 60 30.52 16.66 2.04
N ASP A 61 30.52 15.63 2.88
CA ASP A 61 31.73 14.93 3.30
C ASP A 61 32.27 14.12 2.10
N THR A 62 33.20 14.72 1.37
CA THR A 62 33.78 14.15 0.15
C THR A 62 34.52 12.85 0.43
N SER A 63 35.14 12.72 1.61
CA SER A 63 35.84 11.49 2.01
C SER A 63 34.86 10.34 2.19
N LYS A 64 33.77 10.53 2.94
CA LYS A 64 32.72 9.50 3.09
C LYS A 64 32.02 9.20 1.78
N LEU A 65 31.77 10.21 0.95
CA LEU A 65 31.15 10.00 -0.35
C LEU A 65 32.02 9.10 -1.24
N VAL A 66 33.33 9.37 -1.28
CA VAL A 66 34.30 8.57 -2.03
C VAL A 66 34.42 7.16 -1.45
N GLU A 67 34.45 7.00 -0.13
CA GLU A 67 34.47 5.68 0.54
C GLU A 67 33.24 4.85 0.16
N ASN A 68 32.05 5.45 0.22
CA ASN A 68 30.79 4.80 -0.18
C ASN A 68 30.79 4.42 -1.67
N GLN A 69 31.34 5.28 -2.53
CA GLN A 69 31.47 5.00 -3.96
C GLN A 69 32.42 3.83 -4.23
N MET A 70 33.56 3.76 -3.52
CA MET A 70 34.50 2.64 -3.66
C MET A 70 33.88 1.33 -3.17
N GLU A 71 33.18 1.34 -2.04
CA GLU A 71 32.50 0.15 -1.52
C GLU A 71 31.37 -0.31 -2.45
N PHE A 72 30.62 0.62 -3.05
CA PHE A 72 29.64 0.30 -4.10
C PHE A 72 30.30 -0.34 -5.32
N MET A 73 31.40 0.22 -5.83
CA MET A 73 32.13 -0.36 -6.96
C MET A 73 32.62 -1.77 -6.63
N ARG A 74 33.17 -1.99 -5.42
CA ARG A 74 33.62 -3.30 -4.94
C ARG A 74 32.48 -4.30 -4.92
N GLN A 75 31.35 -3.96 -4.29
CA GLN A 75 30.17 -4.82 -4.22
C GLN A 75 29.57 -5.10 -5.61
N GLN A 76 29.58 -4.12 -6.51
CA GLN A 76 29.10 -4.30 -7.87
C GLN A 76 29.99 -5.27 -8.66
N THR A 77 31.32 -5.15 -8.55
CA THR A 77 32.26 -6.11 -9.15
C THR A 77 32.05 -7.52 -8.58
N GLU A 78 31.87 -7.64 -7.26
CA GLU A 78 31.60 -8.91 -6.60
C GLU A 78 30.27 -9.52 -7.09
N LEU A 79 29.21 -8.72 -7.22
CA LEU A 79 27.93 -9.16 -7.78
C LEU A 79 28.06 -9.68 -9.20
N TRP A 80 28.83 -9.00 -10.07
CA TRP A 80 29.10 -9.47 -11.43
C TRP A 80 29.87 -10.79 -11.44
N GLN A 81 30.82 -10.99 -10.54
CA GLN A 81 31.54 -12.26 -10.39
C GLN A 81 30.60 -13.38 -9.95
N GLN A 82 29.75 -13.13 -8.95
CA GLN A 82 28.76 -14.12 -8.48
C GLN A 82 27.74 -14.45 -9.57
N ALA A 83 27.25 -13.45 -10.32
CA ALA A 83 26.36 -13.66 -11.46
C ALA A 83 27.02 -14.51 -12.56
N SER A 84 28.30 -14.24 -12.85
CA SER A 84 29.06 -15.03 -13.83
C SER A 84 29.20 -16.49 -13.38
N ARG A 85 29.53 -16.74 -12.10
CA ARG A 85 29.57 -18.10 -11.53
C ARG A 85 28.21 -18.80 -11.62
N ALA A 86 27.14 -18.09 -11.30
CA ALA A 86 25.77 -18.59 -11.41
C ALA A 86 25.39 -19.03 -12.83
N MET A 87 25.82 -18.26 -13.84
CA MET A 87 25.64 -18.60 -15.25
C MET A 87 26.38 -19.89 -15.65
N PHE A 88 27.49 -20.21 -14.98
CA PHE A 88 28.23 -21.48 -15.14
C PHE A 88 27.69 -22.62 -14.25
N GLY A 89 26.56 -22.42 -13.58
CA GLY A 89 25.90 -23.45 -12.76
C GLY A 89 26.42 -23.58 -11.33
N GLU A 90 27.31 -22.68 -10.90
CA GLU A 90 27.73 -22.60 -9.50
C GLU A 90 26.68 -21.86 -8.65
N LYS A 91 26.66 -22.12 -7.34
CA LYS A 91 25.77 -21.38 -6.44
C LYS A 91 26.31 -19.98 -6.22
N ALA A 92 25.52 -18.95 -6.57
CA ALA A 92 25.83 -17.57 -6.23
C ALA A 92 25.77 -17.35 -4.71
N GLU A 93 26.79 -16.74 -4.14
CA GLU A 93 26.78 -16.29 -2.76
C GLU A 93 26.24 -14.86 -2.65
N ALA A 94 25.60 -14.56 -1.52
CA ALA A 94 25.09 -13.23 -1.26
C ALA A 94 26.24 -12.25 -0.96
N VAL A 95 26.31 -11.15 -1.70
CA VAL A 95 27.30 -10.07 -1.51
C VAL A 95 26.90 -9.18 -0.32
N VAL A 96 25.60 -8.94 -0.16
CA VAL A 96 25.02 -8.13 0.91
C VAL A 96 23.81 -8.86 1.51
N SER A 97 23.70 -8.81 2.83
CA SER A 97 22.53 -9.30 3.56
C SER A 97 21.47 -8.21 3.72
N GLU A 98 20.20 -8.59 3.61
CA GLU A 98 19.08 -7.75 3.98
C GLU A 98 19.13 -7.28 5.44
N SER A 99 18.46 -6.16 5.73
CA SER A 99 18.26 -5.73 7.10
C SER A 99 17.48 -6.76 7.90
N ARG A 100 17.86 -6.98 9.17
CA ARG A 100 17.18 -7.92 10.06
C ARG A 100 15.67 -7.63 10.11
N GLY A 101 14.87 -8.62 9.70
CA GLY A 101 13.41 -8.54 9.74
C GLY A 101 12.74 -8.05 8.44
N ASP A 102 13.49 -7.83 7.36
CA ASP A 102 12.90 -7.52 6.05
C ASP A 102 12.20 -8.76 5.46
N LYS A 103 10.88 -8.81 5.61
CA LYS A 103 10.06 -9.94 5.15
C LYS A 103 9.85 -9.97 3.62
N ARG A 104 10.24 -8.92 2.90
CA ARG A 104 10.05 -8.84 1.44
C ARG A 104 10.80 -9.94 0.69
N PHE A 105 11.92 -10.40 1.24
CA PHE A 105 12.80 -11.38 0.62
C PHE A 105 12.70 -12.78 1.26
N SER A 106 11.53 -13.15 1.79
CA SER A 106 11.34 -14.42 2.51
C SER A 106 11.19 -15.65 1.60
N HIS A 107 10.76 -15.48 0.35
CA HIS A 107 10.64 -16.57 -0.61
C HIS A 107 12.01 -17.20 -0.91
N THR A 108 12.08 -18.53 -1.02
CA THR A 108 13.34 -19.28 -1.19
C THR A 108 14.10 -18.88 -2.46
N ASP A 109 13.39 -18.65 -3.56
CA ASP A 109 13.96 -18.23 -4.84
C ASP A 109 14.80 -16.95 -4.79
N TRP A 110 14.59 -16.06 -3.81
CA TRP A 110 15.47 -14.91 -3.62
C TRP A 110 16.92 -15.29 -3.31
N ASN A 111 17.15 -16.52 -2.85
CA ASN A 111 18.48 -17.06 -2.54
C ASN A 111 18.87 -18.21 -3.46
N GLU A 112 17.91 -19.00 -3.95
CA GLU A 112 18.18 -20.21 -4.74
C GLU A 112 18.18 -19.96 -6.26
N ASN A 113 17.35 -19.04 -6.74
CA ASN A 113 17.25 -18.75 -8.17
C ASN A 113 18.24 -17.65 -8.55
N PRO A 114 19.17 -17.89 -9.50
CA PRO A 114 20.19 -16.91 -9.90
C PRO A 114 19.64 -15.55 -10.33
N VAL A 115 18.50 -15.52 -11.02
CA VAL A 115 17.90 -14.28 -11.54
C VAL A 115 17.33 -13.45 -10.39
N PHE A 116 16.50 -14.06 -9.54
CA PHE A 116 15.91 -13.37 -8.40
C PHE A 116 16.96 -12.98 -7.36
N ASN A 117 17.98 -13.83 -7.15
CA ASN A 117 19.11 -13.48 -6.30
C ASN A 117 19.86 -12.25 -6.82
N TYR A 118 20.17 -12.20 -8.11
CA TYR A 118 20.81 -11.04 -8.71
C TYR A 118 19.98 -9.76 -8.53
N LEU A 119 18.66 -9.84 -8.78
CA LEU A 119 17.74 -8.69 -8.61
C LEU A 119 17.71 -8.21 -7.15
N LYS A 120 17.61 -9.12 -6.17
CA LYS A 120 17.69 -8.80 -4.74
C LYS A 120 19.03 -8.13 -4.41
N GLN A 121 20.15 -8.70 -4.82
CA GLN A 121 21.48 -8.18 -4.51
C GLN A 121 21.72 -6.81 -5.16
N ALA A 122 21.36 -6.64 -6.42
CA ALA A 122 21.44 -5.36 -7.12
C ALA A 122 20.61 -4.30 -6.38
N TYR A 123 19.38 -4.62 -5.97
CA TYR A 123 18.54 -3.73 -5.19
C TYR A 123 19.19 -3.35 -3.83
N LEU A 124 19.70 -4.32 -3.07
CA LEU A 124 20.30 -4.07 -1.75
C LEU A 124 21.57 -3.21 -1.85
N ILE A 125 22.43 -3.49 -2.83
CA ILE A 125 23.67 -2.72 -3.07
C ILE A 125 23.33 -1.28 -3.44
N ASN A 126 22.41 -1.05 -4.38
CA ASN A 126 21.98 0.29 -4.77
C ASN A 126 21.27 1.03 -3.62
N SER A 127 20.47 0.32 -2.83
CA SER A 127 19.82 0.87 -1.63
C SER A 127 20.85 1.36 -0.62
N LYS A 128 21.91 0.57 -0.37
CA LYS A 128 23.01 0.92 0.52
C LYS A 128 23.81 2.11 -0.02
N MET A 129 24.06 2.17 -1.33
CA MET A 129 24.72 3.31 -1.96
C MET A 129 23.92 4.61 -1.78
N LEU A 130 22.62 4.60 -2.09
CA LEU A 130 21.77 5.78 -1.93
C LEU A 130 21.67 6.23 -0.46
N GLN A 131 21.62 5.29 0.48
CA GLN A 131 21.67 5.60 1.91
C GLN A 131 23.03 6.19 2.32
N GLY A 132 24.14 5.61 1.86
CA GLY A 132 25.48 6.13 2.12
C GLY A 132 25.69 7.54 1.57
N MET A 133 25.13 7.86 0.39
CA MET A 133 25.13 9.22 -0.14
C MET A 133 24.38 10.20 0.76
N MET A 134 23.28 9.78 1.40
CA MET A 134 22.56 10.61 2.35
C MET A 134 23.35 10.82 3.65
N ASP A 135 24.13 9.82 4.07
CA ASP A 135 24.95 9.89 5.29
C ASP A 135 26.23 10.72 5.10
N SER A 136 26.65 10.96 3.85
CA SER A 136 27.74 11.90 3.55
C SER A 136 27.27 13.36 3.42
N MET A 137 25.96 13.63 3.49
CA MET A 137 25.41 14.98 3.42
C MET A 137 25.05 15.51 4.81
N THR A 138 25.53 16.72 5.13
CA THR A 138 25.15 17.48 6.32
C THR A 138 24.26 18.64 5.91
N PHE A 139 23.07 18.71 6.48
CA PHE A 139 22.05 19.70 6.15
C PHE A 139 22.00 20.78 7.23
N ALA A 140 22.01 22.05 6.83
CA ALA A 140 21.90 23.16 7.78
C ALA A 140 20.52 23.24 8.46
N ASP A 141 19.46 22.81 7.76
CA ASP A 141 18.09 22.74 8.28
C ASP A 141 17.71 21.28 8.61
N PRO A 142 17.39 20.95 9.87
CA PRO A 142 16.97 19.61 10.27
C PRO A 142 15.72 19.10 9.54
N LYS A 143 14.78 20.00 9.20
CA LYS A 143 13.53 19.61 8.53
C LYS A 143 13.80 19.18 7.09
N SER A 144 14.65 19.93 6.39
CA SER A 144 15.13 19.56 5.06
C SER A 144 15.87 18.22 5.07
N ALA A 145 16.72 17.98 6.07
CA ALA A 145 17.42 16.69 6.25
C ALA A 145 16.42 15.52 6.36
N GLU A 146 15.38 15.68 7.18
CA GLU A 146 14.35 14.67 7.37
C GLU A 146 13.55 14.42 6.09
N GLN A 147 13.18 15.48 5.37
CA GLN A 147 12.46 15.38 4.10
C GLN A 147 13.26 14.61 3.05
N VAL A 148 14.55 14.93 2.86
CA VAL A 148 15.37 14.24 1.87
C VAL A 148 15.56 12.78 2.27
N LYS A 149 15.86 12.49 3.54
CA LYS A 149 15.93 11.09 4.03
C LYS A 149 14.61 10.34 3.82
N PHE A 150 13.48 11.00 4.05
CA PHE A 150 12.16 10.43 3.81
C PHE A 150 11.96 10.10 2.33
N TYR A 151 12.16 11.05 1.42
CA TYR A 151 11.95 10.85 -0.01
C TYR A 151 12.93 9.85 -0.62
N THR A 152 14.20 9.84 -0.20
CA THR A 152 15.17 8.81 -0.62
C THR A 152 14.71 7.42 -0.21
N ARG A 153 14.20 7.27 1.03
CA ARG A 153 13.62 5.99 1.48
C ARG A 153 12.38 5.60 0.67
N GLN A 154 11.50 6.55 0.34
CA GLN A 154 10.34 6.26 -0.52
C GLN A 154 10.78 5.83 -1.93
N TYR A 155 11.77 6.50 -2.51
CA TYR A 155 12.32 6.14 -3.81
C TYR A 155 12.91 4.73 -3.79
N ILE A 156 13.80 4.42 -2.83
CA ILE A 156 14.36 3.08 -2.64
C ILE A 156 13.23 2.05 -2.53
N ASN A 157 12.25 2.27 -1.66
CA ASN A 157 11.15 1.34 -1.49
C ASN A 157 10.29 1.16 -2.75
N SER A 158 10.15 2.21 -3.57
CA SER A 158 9.32 2.18 -4.78
C SER A 158 9.92 1.30 -5.88
N VAL A 159 11.24 1.27 -6.00
CA VAL A 159 11.97 0.48 -7.01
C VAL A 159 12.31 -0.93 -6.53
N ALA A 160 11.81 -1.35 -5.37
CA ALA A 160 12.03 -2.70 -4.86
C ALA A 160 11.48 -3.76 -5.85
N PRO A 161 12.24 -4.83 -6.16
CA PRO A 161 11.81 -5.85 -7.13
C PRO A 161 10.55 -6.59 -6.67
N THR A 162 10.23 -6.56 -5.37
CA THR A 162 8.99 -7.12 -4.82
C THR A 162 7.72 -6.41 -5.29
N ASN A 163 7.83 -5.19 -5.81
CA ASN A 163 6.68 -4.39 -6.22
C ASN A 163 6.19 -4.71 -7.64
N TYR A 164 6.95 -5.49 -8.42
CA TYR A 164 6.64 -5.75 -9.83
C TYR A 164 6.41 -7.23 -10.08
N LEU A 165 5.41 -7.53 -10.92
CA LEU A 165 4.93 -8.89 -11.17
C LEU A 165 6.05 -9.86 -11.61
N PHE A 166 6.91 -9.43 -12.53
CA PHE A 166 7.91 -10.30 -13.16
C PHE A 166 9.24 -10.39 -12.41
N SER A 167 9.45 -9.54 -11.40
CA SER A 167 10.63 -9.59 -10.54
C SER A 167 10.32 -10.14 -9.15
N ASN A 168 9.06 -10.51 -8.88
CA ASN A 168 8.63 -11.07 -7.61
C ASN A 168 8.37 -12.59 -7.75
N PRO A 169 9.17 -13.45 -7.09
CA PRO A 169 9.06 -14.89 -7.20
C PRO A 169 7.72 -15.42 -6.67
N ASP A 170 7.17 -14.86 -5.59
CA ASP A 170 5.87 -15.27 -5.05
C ASP A 170 4.76 -15.09 -6.10
N VAL A 171 4.82 -13.98 -6.84
CA VAL A 171 3.86 -13.67 -7.91
C VAL A 171 4.08 -14.55 -9.13
N CYS A 172 5.32 -14.72 -9.57
CA CYS A 172 5.64 -15.61 -10.68
C CYS A 172 5.20 -17.04 -10.40
N GLU A 173 5.43 -17.55 -9.19
CA GLU A 173 5.01 -18.88 -8.77
C GLU A 173 3.48 -19.01 -8.78
N GLU A 174 2.75 -18.01 -8.27
CA GLU A 174 1.28 -18.01 -8.28
C GLU A 174 0.71 -17.94 -9.70
N ILE A 175 1.31 -17.16 -10.61
CA ILE A 175 0.91 -17.12 -12.03
C ILE A 175 1.07 -18.51 -12.65
N LEU A 176 2.17 -19.21 -12.38
CA LEU A 176 2.39 -20.56 -12.90
C LEU A 176 1.40 -21.57 -12.30
N LYS A 177 1.23 -21.57 -10.97
CA LYS A 177 0.29 -22.45 -10.25
C LYS A 177 -1.15 -22.27 -10.72
N SER A 178 -1.57 -21.03 -10.92
CA SER A 178 -2.91 -20.67 -11.36
C SER A 178 -3.10 -20.70 -12.88
N LYS A 179 -2.07 -21.06 -13.67
CA LYS A 179 -2.05 -20.95 -15.13
C LYS A 179 -2.52 -19.56 -15.63
N GLY A 180 -2.13 -18.50 -14.93
CA GLY A 180 -2.48 -17.12 -15.22
C GLY A 180 -3.82 -16.62 -14.67
N GLN A 181 -4.68 -17.50 -14.13
CA GLN A 181 -6.02 -17.11 -13.63
C GLN A 181 -5.96 -16.05 -12.52
N SER A 182 -4.95 -16.10 -11.65
CA SER A 182 -4.75 -15.08 -10.60
C SER A 182 -4.54 -13.68 -11.19
N MET A 183 -3.78 -13.58 -12.28
CA MET A 183 -3.53 -12.32 -12.98
C MET A 183 -4.80 -11.80 -13.67
N LEU A 184 -5.55 -12.68 -14.33
CA LEU A 184 -6.82 -12.31 -14.99
C LEU A 184 -7.82 -11.73 -14.00
N LYS A 185 -8.02 -12.42 -12.87
CA LYS A 185 -8.88 -11.94 -11.78
C LYS A 185 -8.40 -10.60 -11.22
N GLY A 186 -7.09 -10.40 -11.12
CA GLY A 186 -6.49 -9.12 -10.71
C GLY A 186 -6.84 -7.98 -11.68
N ILE A 187 -6.74 -8.23 -12.99
CA ILE A 187 -7.13 -7.27 -14.02
C ILE A 187 -8.63 -6.97 -13.94
N GLU A 188 -9.49 -7.99 -13.87
CA GLU A 188 -10.94 -7.82 -13.73
C GLU A 188 -11.31 -6.98 -12.50
N ASN A 189 -10.66 -7.23 -11.37
CA ASN A 189 -10.85 -6.42 -10.15
C ASN A 189 -10.43 -4.97 -10.35
N PHE A 190 -9.25 -4.74 -10.95
CA PHE A 190 -8.76 -3.40 -11.26
C PHE A 190 -9.71 -2.64 -12.19
N MET A 191 -10.21 -3.33 -13.23
CA MET A 191 -11.15 -2.74 -14.18
C MET A 191 -12.48 -2.38 -13.52
N ARG A 192 -13.06 -3.28 -12.73
CA ARG A 192 -14.28 -3.01 -11.96
C ARG A 192 -14.11 -1.79 -11.05
N ASP A 193 -13.00 -1.73 -10.33
CA ASP A 193 -12.71 -0.63 -9.42
C ASP A 193 -12.55 0.69 -10.20
N LEU A 194 -11.90 0.65 -11.36
CA LEU A 194 -11.71 1.82 -12.21
C LEU A 194 -13.03 2.35 -12.79
N GLU A 195 -13.93 1.46 -13.20
CA GLU A 195 -15.27 1.82 -13.70
C GLU A 195 -16.16 2.43 -12.62
N GLN A 196 -16.08 1.93 -11.39
CA GLN A 196 -16.89 2.38 -10.25
C GLN A 196 -16.29 3.59 -9.53
N SER A 197 -15.03 3.92 -9.80
CA SER A 197 -14.34 5.04 -9.17
C SER A 197 -14.86 6.39 -9.68
N PRO A 198 -15.02 7.41 -8.81
CA PRO A 198 -15.22 8.78 -9.26
C PRO A 198 -13.99 9.28 -10.04
N LEU A 199 -14.18 10.26 -10.93
CA LEU A 199 -13.09 10.80 -11.75
C LEU A 199 -11.96 11.42 -10.92
N GLU A 200 -12.31 11.97 -9.75
CA GLU A 200 -11.39 12.68 -8.86
C GLU A 200 -10.49 11.75 -8.04
N ALA A 201 -10.89 10.48 -7.84
CA ALA A 201 -10.16 9.56 -6.98
C ALA A 201 -10.40 8.09 -7.34
N PHE A 202 -9.32 7.32 -7.47
CA PHE A 202 -9.38 5.88 -7.63
C PHE A 202 -9.80 5.22 -6.30
N LYS A 203 -10.94 4.53 -6.31
CA LYS A 203 -11.53 3.85 -5.17
C LYS A 203 -11.32 2.34 -5.30
N ILE A 204 -10.39 1.81 -4.53
CA ILE A 204 -10.11 0.38 -4.47
C ILE A 204 -11.19 -0.32 -3.64
N THR A 205 -11.86 -1.32 -4.22
CA THR A 205 -12.90 -2.09 -3.53
C THR A 205 -12.24 -3.15 -2.66
N GLN A 206 -12.43 -3.05 -1.34
CA GLN A 206 -11.87 -4.02 -0.38
C GLN A 206 -12.84 -5.14 -0.01
N THR A 207 -14.14 -4.92 -0.19
CA THR A 207 -15.19 -5.88 0.18
C THR A 207 -16.41 -5.71 -0.72
N ASP A 208 -17.27 -6.72 -0.76
CA ASP A 208 -18.56 -6.64 -1.44
C ASP A 208 -19.50 -5.73 -0.65
N MET A 209 -19.75 -4.54 -1.18
CA MET A 209 -20.64 -3.56 -0.55
C MET A 209 -22.11 -4.00 -0.57
N SER A 210 -22.49 -4.94 -1.43
CA SER A 210 -23.86 -5.48 -1.47
C SER A 210 -24.12 -6.55 -0.40
N ALA A 211 -23.05 -7.06 0.24
CA ALA A 211 -23.17 -8.06 1.29
C ALA A 211 -23.63 -7.47 2.64
N PHE A 212 -23.63 -6.14 2.79
CA PHE A 212 -23.91 -5.47 4.05
C PHE A 212 -25.08 -4.49 3.93
N GLU A 213 -26.06 -4.66 4.79
CA GLU A 213 -27.22 -3.79 4.92
C GLU A 213 -27.33 -3.30 6.37
N LEU A 214 -27.28 -1.97 6.51
CA LEU A 214 -27.30 -1.30 7.81
C LEU A 214 -28.66 -1.50 8.48
N GLY A 215 -28.65 -2.00 9.71
CA GLY A 215 -29.83 -2.36 10.49
C GLY A 215 -30.27 -3.82 10.30
N GLU A 216 -29.84 -4.51 9.23
CA GLU A 216 -30.20 -5.91 9.00
C GLU A 216 -29.10 -6.89 9.37
N ASN A 217 -27.88 -6.66 8.87
CA ASN A 217 -26.73 -7.53 9.13
C ASN A 217 -25.47 -6.75 9.61
N LEU A 218 -25.59 -5.43 9.74
CA LEU A 218 -24.60 -4.52 10.30
C LEU A 218 -25.30 -3.50 11.21
N ALA A 219 -24.75 -3.15 12.38
CA ALA A 219 -25.39 -2.24 13.34
C ALA A 219 -26.79 -2.67 13.77
N THR A 220 -26.93 -3.96 14.09
CA THR A 220 -28.22 -4.60 14.36
C THR A 220 -28.63 -4.55 15.84
N THR A 221 -27.82 -3.93 16.72
CA THR A 221 -28.15 -3.86 18.14
C THR A 221 -29.37 -2.95 18.33
N GLU A 222 -30.42 -3.52 18.94
CA GLU A 222 -31.68 -2.81 19.13
C GLU A 222 -31.50 -1.53 19.97
N GLY A 223 -32.00 -0.41 19.45
CA GLY A 223 -31.93 0.88 20.11
C GLY A 223 -32.89 1.89 19.49
N LYS A 224 -32.97 3.07 20.09
CA LYS A 224 -33.84 4.17 19.64
C LYS A 224 -33.08 5.48 19.65
N VAL A 225 -33.35 6.33 18.66
CA VAL A 225 -32.91 7.73 18.67
C VAL A 225 -33.71 8.46 19.74
N VAL A 226 -33.03 8.95 20.79
CA VAL A 226 -33.64 9.65 21.92
C VAL A 226 -33.43 11.16 21.87
N TYR A 227 -32.51 11.63 21.02
CA TYR A 227 -32.28 13.04 20.75
C TYR A 227 -31.71 13.22 19.33
N GLN A 228 -32.03 14.34 18.68
CA GLN A 228 -31.51 14.69 17.36
C GLN A 228 -31.35 16.21 17.24
N ASN A 229 -30.28 16.65 16.58
CA ASN A 229 -30.09 18.02 16.09
C ASN A 229 -29.43 17.98 14.69
N ASP A 230 -29.01 19.14 14.19
CA ASP A 230 -28.43 19.28 12.85
C ASP A 230 -27.08 18.55 12.67
N LEU A 231 -26.39 18.20 13.76
CA LEU A 231 -25.06 17.59 13.72
C LEU A 231 -25.08 16.10 14.08
N MET A 232 -26.05 15.65 14.90
CA MET A 232 -26.04 14.29 15.42
C MET A 232 -27.41 13.74 15.81
N GLN A 233 -27.47 12.42 15.85
CA GLN A 233 -28.48 11.64 16.56
C GLN A 233 -27.84 10.96 17.78
N LEU A 234 -28.52 11.01 18.93
CA LEU A 234 -28.14 10.24 20.11
C LEU A 234 -29.01 8.98 20.16
N ILE A 235 -28.37 7.82 20.07
CA ILE A 235 -29.01 6.52 20.16
C ILE A 235 -28.89 6.03 21.61
N HIS A 236 -30.01 5.62 22.21
CA HIS A 236 -30.03 4.83 23.44
C HIS A 236 -30.39 3.39 23.09
N TYR A 237 -29.50 2.45 23.40
CA TYR A 237 -29.72 1.05 23.10
C TYR A 237 -30.61 0.36 24.14
N THR A 238 -31.41 -0.62 23.69
CA THR A 238 -32.32 -1.38 24.54
C THR A 238 -31.52 -2.18 25.58
N PRO A 239 -31.71 -1.94 26.90
CA PRO A 239 -30.99 -2.67 27.94
C PRO A 239 -31.29 -4.17 27.90
N LYS A 240 -30.25 -5.00 28.04
CA LYS A 240 -30.39 -6.48 28.07
C LYS A 240 -30.53 -7.07 29.48
N LYS A 241 -30.44 -6.25 30.53
CA LYS A 241 -30.64 -6.66 31.94
C LYS A 241 -31.72 -5.82 32.59
N ALA A 242 -32.46 -6.42 33.52
CA ALA A 242 -33.50 -5.73 34.29
C ALA A 242 -32.94 -4.63 35.21
N LYS A 243 -31.68 -4.75 35.64
CA LYS A 243 -30.95 -3.71 36.38
C LYS A 243 -29.66 -3.41 35.64
N THR A 244 -29.38 -2.13 35.47
CA THR A 244 -28.13 -1.63 34.89
C THR A 244 -27.27 -0.94 35.94
N TYR A 245 -25.99 -0.79 35.66
CA TYR A 245 -25.13 0.10 36.44
C TYR A 245 -25.66 1.54 36.37
N ALA A 246 -25.53 2.28 37.48
CA ALA A 246 -26.03 3.66 37.57
C ALA A 246 -25.31 4.62 36.60
N PRO A 247 -23.97 4.57 36.43
CA PRO A 247 -23.31 5.37 35.41
C PRO A 247 -23.53 4.75 34.01
N PRO A 248 -24.07 5.52 33.04
CA PRO A 248 -24.16 5.06 31.66
C PRO A 248 -22.79 5.14 30.95
N VAL A 249 -22.68 4.43 29.84
CA VAL A 249 -21.57 4.56 28.88
C VAL A 249 -22.06 5.39 27.70
N LEU A 250 -21.33 6.46 27.36
CA LEU A 250 -21.58 7.27 26.16
C LEU A 250 -20.41 7.09 25.20
N PHE A 251 -20.71 6.59 23.99
CA PHE A 251 -19.75 6.55 22.90
C PHE A 251 -19.79 7.85 22.10
N VAL A 252 -18.60 8.42 21.89
CA VAL A 252 -18.35 9.56 21.01
C VAL A 252 -17.40 9.08 19.91
N PRO A 253 -17.91 8.46 18.83
CA PRO A 253 -17.08 7.93 17.76
C PRO A 253 -16.44 9.07 16.93
N PRO A 254 -15.35 8.79 16.19
CA PRO A 254 -14.80 9.76 15.24
C PRO A 254 -15.81 10.08 14.14
N PHE A 255 -15.75 11.29 13.59
CA PHE A 255 -16.65 11.74 12.51
C PHE A 255 -16.13 11.43 11.09
N ILE A 256 -14.90 10.90 10.96
CA ILE A 256 -14.31 10.51 9.66
C ILE A 256 -14.93 9.20 9.14
N ASN A 257 -15.30 8.29 10.06
CA ASN A 257 -15.98 7.04 9.79
C ASN A 257 -17.33 7.02 10.52
N LYS A 258 -18.18 6.04 10.23
CA LYS A 258 -19.49 5.93 10.86
C LYS A 258 -19.42 5.19 12.21
N TYR A 259 -20.40 5.47 13.07
CA TYR A 259 -20.47 4.96 14.46
C TYR A 259 -20.47 3.43 14.56
N TYR A 260 -21.01 2.73 13.54
CA TYR A 260 -21.21 1.29 13.55
C TYR A 260 -19.91 0.47 13.56
N ILE A 261 -18.73 1.09 13.48
CA ILE A 261 -17.48 0.38 13.77
C ILE A 261 -17.44 -0.20 15.20
N LEU A 262 -18.21 0.40 16.12
CA LEU A 262 -18.38 -0.08 17.50
C LEU A 262 -19.57 -1.05 17.66
N ASP A 263 -20.32 -1.26 16.58
CA ASP A 263 -21.55 -2.06 16.55
C ASP A 263 -21.65 -2.73 15.17
N LEU A 264 -20.71 -3.62 14.86
CA LEU A 264 -20.61 -4.27 13.55
C LEU A 264 -21.67 -5.39 13.41
N ASP A 265 -21.23 -6.64 13.42
CA ASP A 265 -22.11 -7.81 13.47
C ASP A 265 -22.37 -8.23 14.93
N GLU A 266 -23.27 -9.19 15.09
CA GLU A 266 -23.66 -9.70 16.41
C GLU A 266 -22.47 -10.22 17.25
N LYS A 267 -21.40 -10.72 16.62
CA LYS A 267 -20.22 -11.27 17.30
C LYS A 267 -19.18 -10.20 17.60
N LYS A 268 -19.21 -9.06 16.89
CA LYS A 268 -18.21 -7.99 16.93
C LYS A 268 -18.78 -6.65 17.38
N SER A 269 -19.90 -6.65 18.11
CA SER A 269 -20.49 -5.44 18.67
C SER A 269 -20.00 -5.18 20.11
N ALA A 270 -19.25 -4.08 20.28
CA ALA A 270 -18.85 -3.61 21.61
C ALA A 270 -20.07 -3.10 22.39
N VAL A 271 -21.04 -2.49 21.70
CA VAL A 271 -22.33 -2.06 22.26
C VAL A 271 -23.06 -3.26 22.86
N LYS A 272 -23.27 -4.32 22.08
CA LYS A 272 -23.92 -5.55 22.55
C LYS A 272 -23.20 -6.12 23.77
N GLY A 273 -21.87 -6.23 23.70
CA GLY A 273 -21.07 -6.72 24.83
C GLY A 273 -21.29 -5.91 26.11
N LEU A 274 -21.36 -4.58 26.04
CA LEU A 274 -21.63 -3.73 27.20
C LEU A 274 -23.05 -3.88 27.74
N LEU A 275 -24.06 -3.97 26.87
CA LEU A 275 -25.44 -4.22 27.27
C LEU A 275 -25.58 -5.56 28.01
N GLU A 276 -24.90 -6.61 27.52
CA GLU A 276 -24.87 -7.94 28.15
C GLU A 276 -24.11 -7.95 29.48
N ASN A 277 -23.17 -7.02 29.66
CA ASN A 277 -22.52 -6.81 30.95
C ASN A 277 -23.36 -5.98 31.93
N GLY A 278 -24.43 -5.33 31.47
CA GLY A 278 -25.38 -4.58 32.31
C GLY A 278 -25.16 -3.07 32.32
N PHE A 279 -24.47 -2.53 31.32
CA PHE A 279 -24.37 -1.08 31.15
C PHE A 279 -25.58 -0.54 30.38
N SER A 280 -26.01 0.68 30.71
CA SER A 280 -26.84 1.48 29.82
C SER A 280 -25.93 2.18 28.81
N VAL A 281 -26.14 1.97 27.52
CA VAL A 281 -25.22 2.42 26.47
C VAL A 281 -25.90 3.45 25.57
N PHE A 282 -25.21 4.56 25.34
CA PHE A 282 -25.58 5.62 24.42
C PHE A 282 -24.51 5.78 23.33
N MET A 283 -24.91 6.18 22.13
CA MET A 283 -24.03 6.38 20.99
C MET A 283 -24.38 7.64 20.23
N ILE A 284 -23.38 8.47 19.94
CA ILE A 284 -23.52 9.59 19.03
C ILE A 284 -23.34 9.08 17.59
N SER A 285 -24.37 9.26 16.76
CA SER A 285 -24.32 9.06 15.32
C SER A 285 -24.24 10.43 14.63
N TRP A 286 -23.07 10.76 14.11
CA TRP A 286 -22.83 12.01 13.38
C TRP A 286 -23.55 12.01 12.02
N VAL A 287 -24.02 13.19 11.62
CA VAL A 287 -24.47 13.43 10.23
C VAL A 287 -23.28 13.34 9.27
N ASN A 288 -23.53 12.90 8.03
CA ASN A 288 -22.54 13.05 6.97
C ASN A 288 -22.70 14.45 6.38
N PRO A 289 -21.72 15.36 6.54
CA PRO A 289 -21.90 16.76 6.19
C PRO A 289 -22.13 16.95 4.69
N ASP A 290 -23.07 17.85 4.36
CA ASP A 290 -23.28 18.33 3.01
C ASP A 290 -23.17 19.86 2.95
N LYS A 291 -23.49 20.45 1.78
CA LYS A 291 -23.37 21.89 1.55
C LYS A 291 -24.26 22.74 2.47
N SER A 292 -25.27 22.18 3.13
CA SER A 292 -26.15 22.92 4.04
C SER A 292 -25.53 23.18 5.41
N LEU A 293 -24.46 22.46 5.76
CA LEU A 293 -23.73 22.58 7.03
C LEU A 293 -22.40 23.36 6.89
N ALA A 294 -22.15 23.96 5.72
CA ALA A 294 -20.91 24.67 5.36
C ALA A 294 -20.95 26.17 5.73
#